data_AF-A0AAD9IRS2-F1
#
_entry.id   AF-A0AAD9IRS2-F1
#
_cell.length_a   1.000
_cell.length_b   1.000
_cell.length_c   1.000
_cell.angle_alpha   90.00
_cell.angle_beta   90.00
_cell.angle_gamma   90.00
#
_symmetry.space_group_name_H-M   'P 1'
#
loop_
_entity.id
_entity.type
_entity.pdbx_description
1 polymer ?
#
loop_
_entity_poly.entity_id
_entity_poly.type
_entity_poly.pdbx_seq_one_letter_code
_entity_poly.pdbx_strand_id
1 'polypeptide(L)'
;MDCSLIFAGDDEEIKKAQNVTTVRTIPDRDFLRLTRNCTSYRRRGYMTKPVSDEEERYPIAYVVQIYKDVVQIERLLMAIYRPQNWYCINVDLSMGEDVHLGMIAIASCFDNIVINKRGCRLG
;
A
#
# COMPACT_ATOMS: atom_id res chain seq x y z
N MET A 1 17.02 -5.93 -14.71
CA MET A 1 15.72 -6.43 -15.16
C MET A 1 15.07 -5.30 -15.89
N ASP A 2 14.63 -5.53 -17.12
CA ASP A 2 13.92 -4.52 -17.91
C ASP A 2 12.41 -4.77 -17.86
N CYS A 3 11.67 -3.89 -17.18
CA CYS A 3 10.22 -4.03 -17.07
C CYS A 3 9.52 -3.88 -18.42
N SER A 4 10.04 -3.07 -19.34
CA SER A 4 9.40 -2.81 -20.64
C SER A 4 9.39 -4.06 -21.50
N LEU A 5 10.52 -4.79 -21.51
CA LEU A 5 10.65 -6.06 -22.22
C LEU A 5 9.76 -7.15 -21.59
N ILE A 6 9.67 -7.19 -20.26
CA ILE A 6 8.74 -8.11 -19.57
C ILE A 6 7.29 -7.83 -19.96
N PHE A 7 6.86 -6.55 -19.96
CA PHE A 7 5.50 -6.19 -20.39
C PHE A 7 5.25 -6.44 -21.89
N ALA A 8 6.30 -6.41 -22.70
CA ALA A 8 6.25 -6.76 -24.12
C ALA A 8 6.25 -8.27 -24.40
N GLY A 9 6.43 -9.12 -23.38
CA GLY A 9 6.42 -10.58 -23.51
C GLY A 9 7.75 -11.18 -23.94
N ASP A 10 8.87 -10.51 -23.70
CA ASP A 10 10.20 -11.03 -24.02
C ASP A 10 10.56 -12.25 -23.14
N ASP A 11 10.66 -13.43 -23.77
CA ASP A 11 10.90 -14.69 -23.07
C ASP A 11 12.23 -14.74 -22.31
N GLU A 12 13.27 -14.06 -22.80
CA GLU A 12 14.59 -14.07 -22.16
C GLU A 12 14.59 -13.24 -20.87
N GLU A 13 14.07 -12.01 -20.92
CA GLU A 13 13.93 -11.17 -19.73
C GLU A 13 12.93 -11.74 -18.73
N ILE A 14 11.87 -12.44 -19.19
CA ILE A 14 10.94 -13.16 -18.31
C ILE A 14 11.65 -14.29 -17.56
N LYS A 15 12.42 -15.14 -18.26
CA LYS A 15 13.20 -16.23 -17.61
C LYS A 15 14.22 -15.67 -16.62
N LYS A 16 14.86 -14.55 -16.98
CA LYS A 16 15.77 -13.84 -16.08
C LYS A 16 15.06 -13.31 -14.83
N ALA A 17 13.84 -12.79 -14.96
CA ALA A 17 13.04 -12.31 -13.84
C ALA A 17 12.59 -13.44 -12.91
N GLN A 18 12.25 -14.61 -13.46
CA GLN A 18 11.90 -15.81 -12.67
C GLN A 18 13.05 -16.30 -11.78
N ASN A 19 14.29 -16.05 -12.18
CA ASN A 19 15.49 -16.45 -11.43
C ASN A 19 15.85 -15.48 -10.29
N VAL A 20 15.08 -14.41 -10.07
CA VAL A 20 15.33 -13.47 -8.98
C VAL A 20 14.85 -14.05 -7.65
N THR A 21 15.80 -14.38 -6.78
CA THR A 21 15.56 -14.98 -5.46
C THR A 21 15.51 -13.96 -4.32
N THR A 22 16.00 -12.73 -4.55
CA THR A 22 16.13 -11.69 -3.52
C THR A 22 14.95 -10.73 -3.53
N VAL A 23 13.89 -11.08 -2.81
CA VAL A 23 12.85 -10.12 -2.43
C VAL A 23 13.24 -9.52 -1.08
N ARG A 24 13.64 -8.24 -1.05
CA ARG A 24 13.74 -7.50 0.22
C ARG A 24 12.34 -7.38 0.81
N THR A 25 12.11 -8.06 1.92
CA THR A 25 10.91 -7.92 2.73
C THR A 25 11.23 -7.01 3.93
N ILE A 26 10.26 -6.17 4.27
CA ILE A 26 10.30 -5.36 5.49
C ILE A 26 9.47 -6.13 6.52
N PRO A 27 10.02 -6.45 7.71
CA PRO A 27 9.22 -7.08 8.77
C PRO A 27 8.03 -6.19 9.15
N ASP A 28 6.87 -6.79 9.47
CA ASP A 28 5.65 -6.02 9.78
C ASP A 28 5.85 -5.02 10.94
N ARG A 29 6.59 -5.42 11.98
CA ARG A 29 6.94 -4.55 13.11
C ARG A 29 7.76 -3.31 12.73
N ASP A 30 8.54 -3.40 11.65
CA ASP A 30 9.46 -2.31 11.25
C ASP A 30 8.67 -1.09 10.72
N PHE A 31 7.41 -1.28 10.32
CA PHE A 31 6.53 -0.19 9.93
C PHE A 31 6.29 0.82 11.05
N LEU A 32 6.24 0.37 12.32
CA LEU A 32 6.18 1.25 13.49
C LEU A 32 7.34 2.25 13.55
N ARG A 33 8.54 1.83 13.10
CA ARG A 33 9.73 2.69 13.05
C ARG A 33 9.72 3.58 11.81
N LEU A 34 9.31 3.03 10.67
CA LEU A 34 9.27 3.74 9.38
C LEU A 34 8.27 4.90 9.39
N THR A 35 7.13 4.75 10.08
CA THR A 35 6.06 5.75 10.11
C THR A 35 6.22 6.79 11.22
N ARG A 36 7.26 6.70 12.07
CA ARG A 36 7.56 7.72 13.10
C ARG A 36 7.66 9.15 12.54
N ASN A 37 8.10 9.27 11.29
CA ASN A 37 8.11 10.54 10.58
C ASN A 37 7.29 10.40 9.30
N CYS A 38 6.02 10.79 9.36
CA CYS A 38 5.08 10.67 8.24
C CYS A 38 5.51 11.46 7.00
N THR A 39 6.23 12.58 7.16
CA THR A 39 6.78 13.32 6.01
C THR A 39 7.82 12.49 5.25
N SER A 40 8.73 11.83 5.97
CA SER A 40 9.71 10.92 5.37
C SER A 40 9.04 9.66 4.80
N TYR A 41 8.08 9.11 5.53
CA TYR A 41 7.34 7.91 5.12
C TYR A 41 6.59 8.11 3.81
N ARG A 42 5.83 9.22 3.66
CA ARG A 42 5.08 9.52 2.43
C ARG A 42 5.98 9.71 1.21
N ARG A 43 7.22 10.20 1.39
CA ARG A 43 8.19 10.35 0.30
C ARG A 43 8.70 9.03 -0.29
N ARG A 44 8.35 7.87 0.29
CA ARG A 44 8.74 6.54 -0.20
C ARG A 44 8.02 6.09 -1.47
N GLY A 45 7.07 6.88 -1.99
CA GLY A 45 6.37 6.56 -3.24
C GLY A 45 4.91 7.02 -3.29
N TYR A 46 4.39 7.64 -2.22
CA TYR A 46 3.01 8.11 -2.19
C TYR A 46 2.85 9.41 -2.97
N MET A 47 1.79 9.50 -3.77
CA MET A 47 1.40 10.77 -4.39
C MET A 47 0.83 11.70 -3.33
N THR A 48 1.35 12.93 -3.26
CA THR A 48 0.97 13.93 -2.26
C THR A 48 0.00 14.99 -2.79
N LYS A 49 -0.30 14.96 -4.09
CA LYS A 49 -1.25 15.86 -4.76
C LYS A 49 -2.01 15.11 -5.88
N PRO A 50 -3.22 15.56 -6.25
CA PRO A 50 -3.91 15.05 -7.43
C PRO A 50 -3.04 15.22 -8.69
N VAL A 51 -3.20 14.31 -9.66
CA VAL A 51 -2.45 14.36 -10.93
C VAL A 51 -3.05 15.39 -11.88
N SER A 52 -4.38 15.55 -11.85
CA SER A 52 -5.15 16.47 -12.69
C SER A 52 -6.36 17.00 -11.94
N ASP A 53 -6.91 18.11 -12.40
CA ASP A 53 -8.16 18.66 -11.85
C ASP A 53 -9.34 17.72 -12.09
N GLU A 54 -9.28 16.88 -13.13
CA GLU A 54 -10.29 15.84 -13.38
C GLU A 54 -10.28 14.79 -12.27
N GLU A 55 -9.10 14.27 -11.90
CA GLU A 55 -8.96 13.32 -10.80
C GLU A 55 -9.35 13.94 -9.45
N GLU A 56 -9.05 15.22 -9.24
CA GLU A 56 -9.41 15.93 -8.00
C GLU A 56 -10.93 16.06 -7.83
N ARG A 57 -11.65 16.31 -8.92
CA ARG A 57 -13.12 16.45 -8.92
C ARG A 57 -13.87 15.13 -8.85
N TYR A 58 -13.18 13.99 -8.98
CA TYR A 58 -13.79 12.66 -9.02
C TYR A 58 -13.21 11.74 -7.94
N PRO A 59 -13.50 11.98 -6.65
CA PRO A 59 -12.99 11.16 -5.56
C PRO A 59 -13.58 9.75 -5.59
N ILE A 60 -12.72 8.75 -5.34
CA ILE A 60 -13.09 7.33 -5.27
C ILE A 60 -12.95 6.84 -3.82
N ALA A 61 -13.84 5.94 -3.41
CA ALA A 61 -13.72 5.21 -2.15
C ALA A 61 -13.34 3.74 -2.38
N TYR A 62 -12.29 3.27 -1.70
CA TYR A 62 -11.83 1.89 -1.71
C TYR A 62 -12.16 1.19 -0.40
N VAL A 63 -12.66 -0.04 -0.48
CA VAL A 63 -12.74 -0.97 0.64
C VAL A 63 -11.80 -2.14 0.35
N VAL A 64 -10.76 -2.30 1.16
CA VAL A 64 -9.71 -3.30 0.95
C VAL A 64 -9.73 -4.30 2.11
N GLN A 65 -9.95 -5.58 1.80
CA GLN A 65 -9.82 -6.67 2.78
C GLN A 65 -8.41 -7.25 2.70
N ILE A 66 -7.73 -7.37 3.84
CA ILE A 66 -6.34 -7.83 3.89
C ILE A 66 -6.21 -9.15 4.66
N TYR A 67 -5.32 -10.02 4.18
CA TYR A 67 -5.17 -11.40 4.69
C TYR A 67 -3.70 -11.90 4.70
N LYS A 68 -2.71 -11.02 4.51
CA LYS A 68 -1.30 -11.44 4.35
C LYS A 68 -0.29 -10.71 5.25
N ASP A 69 0.42 -9.71 4.72
CA ASP A 69 1.50 -8.99 5.41
C ASP A 69 1.41 -7.48 5.12
N VAL A 70 2.05 -6.66 5.96
CA VAL A 70 1.97 -5.19 5.87
C VAL A 70 2.64 -4.69 4.60
N VAL A 71 3.70 -5.36 4.13
CA VAL A 71 4.42 -4.99 2.89
C VAL A 71 3.52 -5.07 1.66
N GLN A 72 2.70 -6.11 1.54
CA GLN A 72 1.77 -6.23 0.42
C GLN A 72 0.79 -5.05 0.38
N ILE A 73 0.28 -4.63 1.53
CA ILE A 73 -0.67 -3.52 1.60
C ILE A 73 0.01 -2.18 1.43
N GLU A 74 1.22 -1.96 1.96
CA GLU A 74 2.03 -0.78 1.64
C GLU A 74 2.21 -0.65 0.12
N ARG A 75 2.58 -1.74 -0.56
CA ARG A 75 2.76 -1.74 -2.02
C ARG A 75 1.48 -1.43 -2.78
N LEU A 76 0.35 -2.02 -2.36
CA LEU A 76 -0.95 -1.72 -2.94
C LEU A 76 -1.29 -0.25 -2.75
N LEU A 77 -1.18 0.28 -1.52
CA LEU A 77 -1.46 1.67 -1.21
C LEU A 77 -0.56 2.61 -2.01
N MET A 78 0.75 2.35 -2.12
CA MET A 78 1.63 3.17 -2.97
C MET A 78 1.18 3.21 -4.43
N ALA A 79 0.62 2.10 -4.96
CA ALA A 79 0.11 2.05 -6.33
C ALA A 79 -1.20 2.84 -6.52
N ILE A 80 -2.13 2.76 -5.56
CA ILE A 80 -3.49 3.30 -5.73
C ILE A 80 -3.76 4.59 -4.96
N TYR A 81 -2.87 5.02 -4.05
CA TYR A 81 -3.11 6.16 -3.17
C TYR A 81 -3.17 7.47 -3.95
N ARG A 82 -4.23 8.23 -3.71
CA ARG A 82 -4.41 9.62 -4.12
C ARG A 82 -5.00 10.40 -2.96
N PRO A 83 -4.57 11.65 -2.73
CA PRO A 83 -4.98 12.41 -1.55
C PRO A 83 -6.48 12.74 -1.51
N GLN A 84 -7.16 12.82 -2.66
CA GLN A 84 -8.60 13.09 -2.75
C GLN A 84 -9.48 11.83 -2.56
N ASN A 85 -8.91 10.63 -2.62
CA ASN A 85 -9.65 9.38 -2.47
C ASN A 85 -9.81 8.98 -1.00
N TRP A 86 -10.68 8.02 -0.71
CA TRP A 86 -10.87 7.46 0.62
C TRP A 86 -10.53 5.98 0.64
N TYR A 87 -9.87 5.52 1.69
CA TYR A 87 -9.44 4.12 1.82
C TYR A 87 -9.89 3.57 3.16
N CYS A 88 -10.73 2.55 3.13
CA CYS A 88 -11.08 1.79 4.32
C CYS A 88 -10.49 0.39 4.22
N ILE A 89 -9.61 0.06 5.17
CA ILE A 89 -8.85 -1.18 5.17
C ILE A 89 -9.35 -2.07 6.29
N ASN A 90 -9.93 -3.19 5.92
CA ASN A 90 -10.36 -4.24 6.84
C ASN A 90 -9.19 -5.20 7.09
N VAL A 91 -8.70 -5.24 8.32
CA VAL A 91 -7.67 -6.19 8.75
C VAL A 91 -8.33 -7.36 9.44
N ASP A 92 -8.11 -8.56 8.91
CA ASP A 92 -8.64 -9.79 9.49
C ASP A 92 -8.15 -9.95 10.94
N LEU A 93 -9.07 -10.30 11.85
CA LEU A 93 -8.79 -10.46 13.29
C LEU A 93 -7.85 -11.61 13.61
N SER A 94 -7.69 -12.57 12.69
CA SER A 94 -6.78 -13.69 12.81
C SER A 94 -5.31 -13.32 12.55
N MET A 95 -5.05 -12.10 12.06
CA MET A 95 -3.70 -11.65 11.78
C MET A 95 -2.92 -11.33 13.06
N GLY A 96 -1.59 -11.43 12.97
CA GLY A 96 -0.70 -11.14 14.09
C GLY A 96 -0.77 -9.69 14.55
N GLU A 97 -0.42 -9.45 15.82
CA GLU A 97 -0.41 -8.11 16.42
C GLU A 97 0.47 -7.12 15.64
N ASP A 98 1.65 -7.57 15.18
CA ASP A 98 2.56 -6.75 14.38
C ASP A 98 1.92 -6.25 13.08
N VAL A 99 1.05 -7.04 12.44
CA VAL A 99 0.31 -6.62 11.25
C VAL A 99 -0.66 -5.52 11.61
N HIS A 100 -1.48 -5.72 12.65
CA HIS A 100 -2.45 -4.73 13.08
C HIS A 100 -1.77 -3.40 13.47
N LEU A 101 -0.70 -3.47 14.25
CA LEU A 101 0.08 -2.31 14.67
C LEU A 101 0.75 -1.62 13.48
N GLY A 102 1.35 -2.38 12.57
CA GLY A 102 1.93 -1.85 11.34
C GLY A 102 0.89 -1.12 10.48
N MET A 103 -0.29 -1.70 10.29
CA MET A 103 -1.37 -1.10 9.52
C MET A 103 -1.93 0.17 10.18
N ILE A 104 -2.12 0.17 11.50
CA ILE A 104 -2.53 1.37 12.26
C ILE A 104 -1.49 2.47 12.11
N ALA A 105 -0.20 2.12 12.18
CA ALA A 105 0.89 3.07 12.07
C ALA A 105 1.09 3.62 10.65
N ILE A 106 0.76 2.85 9.61
CA ILE A 106 0.68 3.38 8.24
C ILE A 106 -0.48 4.36 8.14
N ALA A 107 -1.68 3.95 8.57
CA ALA A 107 -2.88 4.77 8.44
C ALA A 107 -2.75 6.10 9.18
N SER A 108 -2.07 6.15 10.33
CA SER A 108 -1.84 7.40 11.07
C SER A 108 -1.01 8.45 10.32
N CYS A 109 -0.39 8.09 9.19
CA CYS A 109 0.31 9.04 8.32
C CYS A 109 -0.56 9.66 7.21
N PHE A 110 -1.83 9.29 7.12
CA PHE A 110 -2.75 9.74 6.08
C PHE A 110 -4.13 10.06 6.67
N ASP A 111 -4.67 11.22 6.31
CA ASP A 111 -5.97 11.67 6.84
C ASP A 111 -7.16 10.90 6.23
N ASN A 112 -6.94 10.24 5.10
CA ASN A 112 -7.95 9.59 4.27
C ASN A 112 -7.83 8.05 4.25
N ILE A 113 -7.05 7.46 5.16
CA ILE A 113 -6.96 6.01 5.36
C ILE A 113 -7.51 5.65 6.74
N VAL A 114 -8.48 4.75 6.78
CA VAL A 114 -9.05 4.24 8.03
C VAL A 114 -8.88 2.72 8.14
N ILE A 115 -8.50 2.26 9.34
CA ILE A 115 -8.38 0.84 9.64
C ILE A 115 -9.63 0.38 10.38
N ASN A 116 -10.20 -0.74 9.94
CA ASN A 116 -11.34 -1.36 10.59
C ASN A 116 -11.08 -2.85 10.85
N LYS A 117 -11.62 -3.35 11.96
CA LYS A 117 -11.50 -4.75 12.40
C LYS A 117 -12.77 -5.57 12.13
N ARG A 118 -13.90 -4.91 11.81
CA ARG A 118 -15.24 -5.52 11.73
C ARG A 118 -16.04 -5.11 10.48
N GLY A 119 -15.40 -4.44 9.52
CA GLY A 119 -16.01 -4.07 8.24
C GLY A 119 -16.29 -2.57 8.10
N CYS A 120 -15.84 -2.01 6.98
CA CYS A 120 -16.11 -0.66 6.52
C CYS A 120 -17.61 -0.44 6.25
N ARG A 121 -18.25 0.43 7.03
CA ARG A 121 -19.57 0.98 6.69
C ARG A 121 -19.36 2.37 6.11
N LEU A 122 -19.53 2.50 4.80
CA LEU A 122 -19.65 3.81 4.16
C LEU A 122 -21.10 4.25 4.41
N GLY A 123 -21.28 5.13 5.40
CA GLY A 123 -22.56 5.75 5.74
C GLY A 123 -22.82 6.96 4.87
#